data_AF-A0AA35QQN4-F1
#
_entry.id   AF-A0AA35QQN4-F1
#
_cell.length_a   1.000
_cell.length_b   1.000
_cell.length_c   1.000
_cell.angle_alpha   90.00
_cell.angle_beta   90.00
_cell.angle_gamma   90.00
#
_symmetry.space_group_name_H-M   'P 1'
#
loop_
_entity.id
_entity.type
_entity.pdbx_description
1 polymer ?
#
loop_
_entity_poly.entity_id
_entity_poly.type
_entity_poly.pdbx_seq_one_letter_code
_entity_poly.pdbx_strand_id
1 'polypeptide(L)'
;SHVSSDEGVTVYFHAILSKDFKLDTGKHKVFVRAQGISGYVNWKDNVCEMTFTKDLGEHGHLMEGCVTIHKNNIQKPIPYKYYAARGKDGEWEFIYKPCQKGMIVNRFLFIEPALLCGTDWHQYDDIVCVKPSDTLWNTIKNNIPGLKNPEKEVVKGKQIAAKVMLESLFSILNTWTPLNVSSFIHQFHQFFLVYRKPMVYEDKPKEWTDLQFGEKEIKQLIINYLRETAHPLLNQNNASCPSWNKAKKNKLGLAVITLVLGEYYSLRTSKDDLVQLCSLLCLEKPPADEAKSFKELFPHELRVEQYLKRFCNHCIEEKINEWLWTIPAFHLFTASVDLEHVPVNTLLDSEEKCAGLEGLVFVECRNKQEHKKHLLTLMKNKKHLMNGDRALFRSWFTLLPLEDLVEFISEFSAYPLDCLLGTFHRLKNSQIHYRNFEVCCLILVHL
;
A
#
# COMPACT_ATOMS: atom_id res chain seq x y z
N SER A 1 -22.12 -18.18 -23.86
CA SER A 1 -22.23 -19.49 -23.18
C SER A 1 -22.20 -19.25 -21.68
N HIS A 2 -23.06 -19.90 -20.90
CA HIS A 2 -22.97 -19.86 -19.44
C HIS A 2 -21.89 -20.84 -18.99
N VAL A 3 -20.80 -20.33 -18.42
CA VAL A 3 -19.75 -21.11 -17.76
C VAL A 3 -20.16 -21.28 -16.29
N SER A 4 -20.08 -22.49 -15.74
CA SER A 4 -20.32 -22.72 -14.31
C SER A 4 -19.26 -22.00 -13.46
N SER A 5 -19.60 -21.63 -12.22
CA SER A 5 -18.66 -20.96 -11.30
C SER A 5 -17.38 -21.76 -11.07
N ASP A 6 -17.47 -23.10 -11.09
CA ASP A 6 -16.38 -23.99 -10.73
C ASP A 6 -15.35 -24.16 -11.86
N GLU A 7 -15.74 -23.89 -13.11
CA GLU A 7 -14.88 -23.97 -14.30
C GLU A 7 -14.51 -22.59 -14.86
N GLY A 8 -14.97 -21.51 -14.22
CA GLY A 8 -14.81 -20.14 -14.66
C GLY A 8 -13.71 -19.35 -13.93
N VAL A 9 -13.26 -18.29 -14.60
CA VAL A 9 -12.52 -17.16 -14.02
C VAL A 9 -13.29 -15.91 -14.35
N THR A 10 -13.55 -15.07 -13.35
CA THR A 10 -14.24 -13.79 -13.55
C THR A 10 -13.20 -12.70 -13.79
N VAL A 11 -13.30 -12.05 -14.95
CA VAL A 11 -12.45 -10.95 -15.35
C VAL A 11 -13.23 -9.65 -15.16
N TYR A 12 -12.74 -8.79 -14.28
CA TYR A 12 -13.23 -7.44 -14.04
C TYR A 12 -12.40 -6.45 -14.86
N PHE A 13 -13.03 -5.70 -15.75
CA PHE A 13 -12.41 -4.63 -16.51
C PHE A 13 -12.69 -3.29 -15.83
N HIS A 14 -11.64 -2.51 -15.58
CA HIS A 14 -11.73 -1.14 -15.08
C HIS A 14 -11.06 -0.23 -16.10
N ALA A 15 -11.78 0.76 -16.62
CA ALA A 15 -11.24 1.67 -17.64
C ALA A 15 -11.87 3.05 -17.54
N ILE A 16 -11.25 4.04 -18.18
CA ILE A 16 -11.81 5.39 -18.29
C ILE A 16 -12.21 5.65 -19.73
N LEU A 17 -13.48 5.96 -20.00
CA LEU A 17 -13.90 6.36 -21.33
C LEU A 17 -13.70 7.87 -21.53
N SER A 18 -12.91 8.25 -22.53
CA SER A 18 -12.73 9.66 -22.92
C SER A 18 -14.04 10.31 -23.37
N LYS A 19 -14.19 11.62 -23.08
CA LYS A 19 -15.29 12.44 -23.60
C LYS A 19 -15.25 12.63 -25.12
N ASP A 20 -14.14 12.29 -25.78
CA ASP A 20 -14.00 12.36 -27.23
C ASP A 20 -14.99 11.45 -27.96
N PHE A 21 -15.43 10.37 -27.32
CA PHE A 21 -16.50 9.52 -27.85
C PHE A 21 -17.86 10.24 -27.87
N LYS A 22 -18.08 11.35 -27.14
CA LYS A 22 -19.37 12.08 -27.13
C LYS A 22 -20.58 11.14 -27.00
N LEU A 23 -20.52 10.20 -26.05
CA LEU A 23 -21.60 9.26 -25.82
C LEU A 23 -22.67 9.87 -24.93
N ASP A 24 -23.92 9.54 -25.22
CA ASP A 24 -25.03 9.66 -24.28
C ASP A 24 -25.02 8.40 -23.41
N THR A 25 -24.61 8.54 -22.14
CA THR A 25 -24.46 7.41 -21.21
C THR A 25 -25.77 6.71 -20.88
N GLY A 26 -26.93 7.33 -21.15
CA GLY A 26 -28.24 6.70 -20.98
C GLY A 26 -28.71 5.90 -22.20
N LYS A 27 -28.05 6.03 -23.35
CA LYS A 27 -28.47 5.41 -24.63
C LYS A 27 -27.41 4.54 -25.28
N HIS A 28 -26.15 4.96 -25.21
CA HIS A 28 -25.03 4.28 -25.83
C HIS A 28 -24.39 3.30 -24.86
N LYS A 29 -23.85 2.22 -25.42
CA LYS A 29 -23.22 1.14 -24.64
C LYS A 29 -21.77 0.99 -25.03
N VAL A 30 -20.94 0.58 -24.10
CA VAL A 30 -19.54 0.23 -24.36
C VAL A 30 -19.35 -1.24 -24.07
N PHE A 31 -18.68 -1.94 -24.97
CA PHE A 31 -18.40 -3.37 -24.85
C PHE A 31 -16.91 -3.65 -24.97
N VAL A 32 -16.45 -4.69 -24.28
CA VAL A 32 -15.19 -5.35 -24.61
C VAL A 32 -15.44 -6.40 -25.68
N ARG A 33 -14.62 -6.40 -26.73
CA ARG A 33 -14.57 -7.46 -27.73
C ARG A 33 -13.14 -7.99 -27.83
N ALA A 34 -13.00 -9.29 -28.01
CA ALA A 34 -11.71 -9.95 -27.95
C ALA A 34 -11.56 -11.02 -29.03
N GLN A 35 -10.36 -11.58 -29.11
CA GLN A 35 -10.05 -12.77 -29.86
C GLN A 35 -9.49 -13.86 -28.95
N GLY A 36 -9.78 -15.11 -29.29
CA GLY A 36 -9.21 -16.28 -28.63
C GLY A 36 -9.90 -16.70 -27.34
N ILE A 37 -11.07 -16.12 -27.02
CA ILE A 37 -11.88 -16.54 -25.87
C ILE A 37 -12.84 -17.63 -26.30
N SER A 38 -12.73 -18.81 -25.68
CA SER A 38 -13.60 -19.95 -25.95
C SER A 38 -15.09 -19.58 -25.78
N GLY A 39 -15.90 -19.90 -26.79
CA GLY A 39 -17.35 -19.61 -26.79
C GLY A 39 -17.75 -18.25 -27.34
N TYR A 40 -16.79 -17.43 -27.78
CA TYR A 40 -17.03 -16.13 -28.42
C TYR A 40 -16.44 -16.10 -29.83
N VAL A 41 -17.17 -15.52 -30.78
CA VAL A 41 -16.69 -15.27 -32.14
C VAL A 41 -15.78 -14.03 -32.13
N ASN A 42 -14.52 -14.26 -32.51
CA ASN A 42 -13.46 -13.24 -32.53
C ASN A 42 -13.95 -11.91 -33.14
N TRP A 43 -13.82 -10.82 -32.36
CA TRP A 43 -14.12 -9.44 -32.75
C TRP A 43 -15.59 -9.13 -33.14
N LYS A 44 -16.48 -10.12 -33.10
CA LYS A 44 -17.91 -9.95 -33.43
C LYS A 44 -18.77 -9.92 -32.17
N ASP A 45 -18.54 -10.85 -31.25
CA ASP A 45 -19.35 -10.95 -30.05
C ASP A 45 -18.91 -9.94 -28.99
N ASN A 46 -19.89 -9.38 -28.28
CA ASN A 46 -19.66 -8.54 -27.12
C ASN A 46 -19.33 -9.46 -25.93
N VAL A 47 -18.08 -9.46 -25.50
CA VAL A 47 -17.58 -10.32 -24.41
C VAL A 47 -18.08 -9.81 -23.07
N CYS A 48 -17.95 -8.50 -22.84
CA CYS A 48 -18.34 -7.84 -21.59
C CYS A 48 -19.04 -6.52 -21.92
N GLU A 49 -20.15 -6.21 -21.26
CA GLU A 49 -20.78 -4.89 -21.28
C GLU A 49 -20.24 -4.05 -20.12
N MET A 50 -19.81 -2.83 -20.42
CA MET A 50 -19.28 -1.89 -19.45
C MET A 50 -20.40 -0.99 -18.91
N THR A 51 -20.33 -0.69 -17.62
CA THR A 51 -21.25 0.20 -16.91
C THR A 51 -20.51 1.44 -16.44
N PHE A 52 -21.10 2.63 -16.64
CA PHE A 52 -20.53 3.89 -16.14
C PHE A 52 -20.75 4.01 -14.63
N THR A 53 -19.67 4.12 -13.86
CA THR A 53 -19.74 4.14 -12.38
C THR A 53 -19.43 5.50 -11.76
N LYS A 54 -18.63 6.35 -12.43
CA LYS A 54 -18.26 7.69 -11.92
C LYS A 54 -17.96 8.67 -13.06
N ASP A 55 -18.51 9.89 -12.99
CA ASP A 55 -18.07 11.02 -13.84
C ASP A 55 -16.78 11.60 -13.27
N LEU A 56 -15.75 11.72 -14.12
CA LEU A 56 -14.42 12.22 -13.78
C LEU A 56 -14.17 13.62 -14.34
N GLY A 57 -15.23 14.35 -14.70
CA GLY A 57 -15.13 15.71 -15.21
C GLY A 57 -14.42 15.73 -16.55
N GLU A 58 -13.39 16.55 -16.72
CA GLU A 58 -12.66 16.66 -17.99
C GLU A 58 -11.98 15.35 -18.44
N HIS A 59 -11.71 14.42 -17.50
CA HIS A 59 -10.99 13.19 -17.79
C HIS A 59 -11.85 12.04 -18.34
N GLY A 60 -13.18 12.19 -18.37
CA GLY A 60 -14.08 11.15 -18.91
C GLY A 60 -14.97 10.52 -17.86
N HIS A 61 -15.31 9.24 -18.06
CA HIS A 61 -16.13 8.46 -17.14
C HIS A 61 -15.42 7.16 -16.76
N LEU A 62 -15.34 6.86 -15.47
CA LEU A 62 -14.95 5.53 -15.01
C LEU A 62 -16.04 4.55 -15.45
N MET A 63 -15.62 3.45 -16.06
CA MET A 63 -16.48 2.36 -16.46
C MET A 63 -15.92 1.03 -15.99
N GLU A 64 -16.83 0.17 -15.54
CA GLU A 64 -16.50 -1.13 -14.97
C GLU A 64 -17.43 -2.20 -15.55
N GLY A 65 -16.90 -3.38 -15.79
CA GLY A 65 -17.64 -4.50 -16.34
C GLY A 65 -16.99 -5.81 -15.94
N CYS A 66 -17.75 -6.89 -15.89
CA CYS A 66 -17.20 -8.21 -15.62
C CYS A 66 -17.74 -9.27 -16.58
N VAL A 67 -16.96 -10.34 -16.74
CA VAL A 67 -17.33 -11.51 -17.53
C VAL A 67 -16.66 -12.75 -16.95
N THR A 68 -17.41 -13.84 -16.83
CA THR A 68 -16.83 -15.14 -16.48
C THR A 68 -16.44 -15.89 -17.76
N ILE A 69 -15.14 -16.17 -17.91
CA ILE A 69 -14.60 -16.95 -19.02
C ILE A 69 -14.13 -18.31 -18.52
N HIS A 70 -14.12 -19.30 -19.40
CA HIS A 70 -13.69 -20.65 -19.04
C HIS A 70 -12.18 -20.69 -18.70
N LYS A 71 -11.78 -21.49 -17.71
CA LYS A 71 -10.39 -21.62 -17.23
C LYS A 71 -9.37 -22.03 -18.30
N ASN A 72 -9.82 -22.66 -19.38
CA ASN A 72 -8.97 -22.96 -20.55
C ASN A 72 -8.40 -21.71 -21.25
N ASN A 73 -8.85 -20.50 -20.90
CA ASN A 73 -8.30 -19.24 -21.41
C ASN A 73 -7.17 -18.67 -20.52
N ILE A 74 -6.93 -19.25 -19.34
CA ILE A 74 -5.81 -18.89 -18.45
C ILE A 74 -4.46 -19.15 -19.16
N GLN A 75 -3.45 -18.33 -18.87
CA GLN A 75 -2.11 -18.41 -19.47
C GLN A 75 -2.09 -18.37 -21.00
N LYS A 76 -3.16 -17.86 -21.62
CA LYS A 76 -3.22 -17.59 -23.06
C LYS A 76 -3.21 -16.09 -23.33
N PRO A 77 -2.55 -15.66 -24.41
CA PRO A 77 -2.63 -14.27 -24.83
C PRO A 77 -4.03 -13.95 -25.36
N ILE A 78 -4.72 -12.99 -24.75
CA ILE A 78 -6.06 -12.56 -25.14
C ILE A 78 -5.97 -11.11 -25.62
N PRO A 79 -5.89 -10.85 -26.95
CA PRO A 79 -6.04 -9.52 -27.49
C PRO A 79 -7.49 -9.05 -27.41
N TYR A 80 -7.71 -7.82 -26.96
CA TYR A 80 -9.05 -7.22 -26.86
C TYR A 80 -9.06 -5.72 -27.13
N LYS A 81 -10.25 -5.18 -27.33
CA LYS A 81 -10.53 -3.75 -27.47
C LYS A 81 -11.89 -3.35 -26.94
N TYR A 82 -12.00 -2.07 -26.58
CA TYR A 82 -13.28 -1.42 -26.32
C TYR A 82 -13.96 -0.99 -27.62
N TYR A 83 -15.28 -1.19 -27.67
CA TYR A 83 -16.17 -0.82 -28.76
C TYR A 83 -17.36 -0.03 -28.22
N ALA A 84 -17.49 1.22 -28.65
CA ALA A 84 -18.60 2.10 -28.30
C ALA A 84 -19.73 1.95 -29.31
N ALA A 85 -20.84 1.34 -28.91
CA ALA A 85 -22.00 1.08 -29.76
C ALA A 85 -23.02 2.23 -29.72
N ARG A 86 -23.48 2.64 -30.90
CA ARG A 86 -24.54 3.62 -31.14
C ARG A 86 -25.64 2.99 -32.00
N GLY A 87 -26.48 2.16 -31.39
CA GLY A 87 -27.48 1.40 -32.14
C GLY A 87 -26.82 0.34 -33.03
N LYS A 88 -26.97 0.47 -34.36
CA LYS A 88 -26.41 -0.50 -35.33
C LYS A 88 -24.94 -0.26 -35.67
N ASP A 89 -24.47 0.98 -35.48
CA ASP A 89 -23.09 1.38 -35.76
C ASP A 89 -22.29 1.54 -34.47
N GLY A 90 -20.98 1.73 -34.59
CA GLY A 90 -20.13 1.99 -33.44
C GLY A 90 -18.68 2.24 -33.81
N GLU A 91 -17.91 2.64 -32.80
CA GLU A 91 -16.55 3.11 -32.95
C GLU A 91 -15.62 2.28 -32.07
N TRP A 92 -14.53 1.81 -32.65
CA TRP A 92 -13.47 1.12 -31.92
C TRP A 92 -12.57 2.13 -31.23
N GLU A 93 -12.02 1.73 -30.08
CA GLU A 93 -10.94 2.49 -29.48
C GLU A 93 -9.69 2.54 -30.36
N PHE A 94 -8.90 3.58 -30.11
CA PHE A 94 -7.60 3.80 -30.70
C PHE A 94 -6.53 3.84 -29.61
N ILE A 95 -5.54 2.97 -29.73
CA ILE A 95 -4.37 2.91 -28.85
C ILE A 95 -3.26 3.71 -29.53
N TYR A 96 -2.80 4.78 -28.88
CA TYR A 96 -1.82 5.74 -29.41
C TYR A 96 -0.38 5.22 -29.35
N LYS A 97 -0.18 3.97 -29.77
CA LYS A 97 1.14 3.36 -29.92
C LYS A 97 1.62 3.48 -31.37
N PRO A 98 2.80 4.09 -31.62
CA PRO A 98 3.43 4.02 -32.94
C PRO A 98 3.66 2.56 -33.34
N CYS A 99 3.18 2.19 -34.54
CA CYS A 99 3.31 0.85 -35.10
C CYS A 99 3.40 0.92 -36.64
N GLN A 100 3.73 -0.21 -37.26
CA GLN A 100 3.83 -0.31 -38.71
C GLN A 100 2.48 0.00 -39.38
N LYS A 101 2.49 0.63 -40.56
CA LYS A 101 1.27 0.99 -41.28
C LYS A 101 0.44 -0.27 -41.57
N GLY A 102 -0.84 -0.25 -41.20
CA GLY A 102 -1.77 -1.38 -41.35
C GLY A 102 -1.77 -2.35 -40.16
N MET A 103 -0.85 -2.21 -39.21
CA MET A 103 -0.85 -2.98 -37.96
C MET A 103 -2.00 -2.52 -37.05
N ILE A 104 -2.72 -3.48 -36.48
CA ILE A 104 -3.73 -3.20 -35.45
C ILE A 104 -3.09 -3.46 -34.09
N VAL A 105 -2.99 -2.40 -33.27
CA VAL A 105 -2.58 -2.51 -31.87
C VAL A 105 -3.82 -2.79 -31.04
N ASN A 106 -3.82 -3.91 -30.30
CA ASN A 106 -4.87 -4.27 -29.35
C ASN A 106 -4.35 -4.21 -27.91
N ARG A 107 -5.27 -4.10 -26.95
CA ARG A 107 -4.96 -4.32 -25.53
C ARG A 107 -4.62 -5.79 -25.32
N PHE A 108 -3.91 -6.08 -24.24
CA PHE A 108 -3.40 -7.41 -23.95
C PHE A 108 -3.83 -7.86 -22.56
N LEU A 109 -4.56 -8.96 -22.50
CA LEU A 109 -4.92 -9.66 -21.28
C LEU A 109 -4.14 -10.97 -21.20
N PHE A 110 -3.56 -11.22 -20.02
CA PHE A 110 -2.94 -12.49 -19.66
C PHE A 110 -3.24 -12.78 -18.20
N ILE A 111 -3.94 -13.87 -17.95
CA ILE A 111 -4.34 -14.26 -16.60
C ILE A 111 -3.31 -15.23 -16.05
N GLU A 112 -2.60 -14.80 -15.01
CA GLU A 112 -1.64 -15.62 -14.28
C GLU A 112 -2.35 -16.30 -13.09
N PRO A 113 -2.48 -17.63 -13.08
CA PRO A 113 -3.26 -18.33 -12.06
C PRO A 113 -2.74 -18.14 -10.65
N ALA A 114 -1.43 -17.96 -10.46
CA ALA A 114 -0.84 -17.70 -9.14
C ALA A 114 -1.28 -16.34 -8.53
N LEU A 115 -1.90 -15.47 -9.32
CA LEU A 115 -2.28 -14.11 -8.93
C LEU A 115 -3.79 -13.91 -8.84
N LEU A 116 -4.59 -14.97 -9.00
CA LEU A 116 -6.03 -14.93 -8.84
C LEU A 116 -6.40 -14.76 -7.37
N CYS A 117 -7.39 -13.91 -7.10
CA CYS A 117 -8.05 -13.85 -5.79
C CYS A 117 -9.26 -14.78 -5.83
N GLY A 118 -9.10 -16.03 -5.40
CA GLY A 118 -10.11 -17.07 -5.65
C GLY A 118 -10.22 -17.36 -7.14
N THR A 119 -11.25 -16.84 -7.80
CA THR A 119 -11.48 -16.96 -9.25
C THR A 119 -11.34 -15.63 -10.01
N ASP A 120 -10.89 -14.58 -9.34
CA ASP A 120 -11.08 -13.22 -9.84
C ASP A 120 -9.77 -12.60 -10.34
N TRP A 121 -9.85 -11.98 -11.53
CA TRP A 121 -8.80 -11.17 -12.15
C TRP A 121 -9.31 -9.77 -12.43
N HIS A 122 -8.61 -8.75 -11.94
CA HIS A 122 -8.91 -7.35 -12.20
C HIS A 122 -7.93 -6.79 -13.22
N GLN A 123 -8.47 -6.40 -14.37
CA GLN A 123 -7.78 -5.77 -15.50
C GLN A 123 -7.95 -4.25 -15.41
N TYR A 124 -6.88 -3.56 -15.01
CA TYR A 124 -6.87 -2.10 -14.88
C TYR A 124 -6.32 -1.45 -16.16
N ASP A 125 -7.24 -1.00 -17.02
CA ASP A 125 -6.95 -0.31 -18.25
C ASP A 125 -6.82 1.20 -18.08
N ASP A 126 -6.15 1.83 -19.03
CA ASP A 126 -6.01 3.29 -19.12
C ASP A 126 -7.22 3.97 -19.79
N ILE A 127 -7.01 5.19 -20.28
CA ILE A 127 -8.06 5.95 -20.96
C ILE A 127 -8.31 5.34 -22.34
N VAL A 128 -9.56 4.92 -22.56
CA VAL A 128 -10.12 4.49 -23.82
C VAL A 128 -10.45 5.72 -24.64
N CYS A 129 -9.78 5.86 -25.78
CA CYS A 129 -9.85 7.04 -26.64
C CYS A 129 -10.32 6.68 -28.06
N VAL A 130 -10.92 7.63 -28.77
CA VAL A 130 -11.19 7.53 -30.20
C VAL A 130 -9.94 7.86 -31.02
N LYS A 131 -9.93 7.42 -32.28
CA LYS A 131 -8.96 7.90 -33.26
C LYS A 131 -9.18 9.40 -33.48
N PRO A 132 -8.13 10.25 -33.43
CA PRO A 132 -8.30 11.67 -33.69
C PRO A 132 -8.68 11.89 -35.15
N SER A 133 -9.51 12.90 -35.43
CA SER A 133 -9.77 13.30 -36.82
C SER A 133 -8.51 13.92 -37.44
N ASP A 134 -8.29 13.67 -38.73
CA ASP A 134 -7.07 14.12 -39.43
C ASP A 134 -6.88 15.65 -39.33
N THR A 135 -7.98 16.41 -39.32
CA THR A 135 -8.00 17.88 -39.16
C THR A 135 -7.55 18.32 -37.77
N LEU A 136 -8.01 17.64 -36.71
CA LEU A 136 -7.65 17.95 -35.32
C LEU A 136 -6.17 17.63 -35.08
N TRP A 137 -5.70 16.50 -35.59
CA TRP A 137 -4.31 16.06 -35.46
C TRP A 137 -3.31 16.97 -36.16
N ASN A 138 -3.67 17.48 -37.34
CA ASN A 138 -2.85 18.44 -38.06
C ASN A 138 -2.84 19.82 -37.39
N THR A 139 -3.97 20.26 -36.83
CA THR A 139 -4.09 21.56 -36.13
C THR A 139 -3.29 21.57 -34.82
N ILE A 140 -3.39 20.50 -34.03
CA ILE A 140 -2.69 20.31 -32.75
C ILE A 140 -1.16 20.27 -32.97
N LYS A 141 -0.69 19.57 -34.02
CA LYS A 141 0.74 19.52 -34.38
C LYS A 141 1.31 20.88 -34.81
N ASN A 142 0.49 21.73 -35.43
CA ASN A 142 0.95 22.97 -36.06
C ASN A 142 0.91 24.18 -35.13
N ASN A 143 0.03 24.22 -34.13
CA ASN A 143 -0.25 25.44 -33.36
C ASN A 143 0.36 25.52 -31.94
N ILE A 144 1.00 24.45 -31.44
CA ILE A 144 1.55 24.44 -30.07
C ILE A 144 3.03 24.00 -30.09
N PRO A 145 3.99 24.94 -29.95
CA PRO A 145 5.41 24.62 -29.81
C PRO A 145 5.66 23.82 -28.53
N GLY A 146 5.85 22.50 -28.67
CA GLY A 146 6.07 21.57 -27.54
C GLY A 146 5.12 20.39 -27.51
N LEU A 147 3.96 20.49 -28.18
CA LEU A 147 2.99 19.39 -28.38
C LEU A 147 3.39 18.51 -29.58
N LYS A 148 4.68 18.19 -29.68
CA LYS A 148 5.23 17.35 -30.75
C LYS A 148 5.27 15.86 -30.40
N ASN A 149 4.99 15.47 -29.14
CA ASN A 149 5.07 14.08 -28.67
C ASN A 149 3.73 13.54 -28.16
N PRO A 150 2.95 12.83 -29.01
CA PRO A 150 1.79 12.05 -28.59
C PRO A 150 2.08 11.12 -27.40
N GLU A 151 3.30 10.60 -27.30
CA GLU A 151 3.76 9.75 -26.19
C GLU A 151 3.65 10.44 -24.83
N LYS A 152 3.95 11.75 -24.73
CA LYS A 152 3.85 12.47 -23.46
C LYS A 152 2.40 12.57 -22.97
N GLU A 153 1.46 12.73 -23.90
CA GLU A 153 0.03 12.78 -23.58
C GLU A 153 -0.50 11.38 -23.21
N VAL A 154 -0.01 10.31 -23.85
CA VAL A 154 -0.31 8.93 -23.43
C VAL A 154 0.20 8.64 -22.01
N VAL A 155 1.42 9.07 -21.69
CA VAL A 155 1.99 8.90 -20.34
C VAL A 155 1.16 9.64 -19.30
N LYS A 156 0.76 10.90 -19.56
CA LYS A 156 -0.14 11.66 -18.68
C LYS A 156 -1.49 10.98 -18.51
N GLY A 157 -2.09 10.51 -19.61
CA GLY A 157 -3.35 9.77 -19.57
C GLY A 157 -3.26 8.51 -18.71
N LYS A 158 -2.17 7.75 -18.82
CA LYS A 158 -1.89 6.59 -17.96
C LYS A 158 -1.72 6.97 -16.49
N GLN A 159 -1.05 8.08 -16.19
CA GLN A 159 -0.91 8.58 -14.81
C GLN A 159 -2.27 8.97 -14.22
N ILE A 160 -3.11 9.67 -14.97
CA ILE A 160 -4.47 10.02 -14.55
C ILE A 160 -5.29 8.76 -14.28
N ALA A 161 -5.28 7.80 -15.21
CA ALA A 161 -5.99 6.54 -15.04
C ALA A 161 -5.50 5.77 -13.82
N ALA A 162 -4.18 5.62 -13.66
CA ALA A 162 -3.58 4.95 -12.50
C ALA A 162 -4.02 5.59 -11.17
N LYS A 163 -4.08 6.93 -11.10
CA LYS A 163 -4.55 7.64 -9.91
C LYS A 163 -6.02 7.33 -9.60
N VAL A 164 -6.89 7.33 -10.62
CA VAL A 164 -8.31 6.95 -10.45
C VAL A 164 -8.47 5.49 -10.02
N MET A 165 -7.66 4.58 -10.57
CA MET A 165 -7.69 3.17 -10.16
C MET A 165 -7.23 2.98 -8.71
N LEU A 166 -6.20 3.73 -8.28
CA LEU A 166 -5.79 3.75 -6.87
C LEU A 166 -6.91 4.25 -5.96
N GLU A 167 -7.64 5.31 -6.34
CA GLU A 167 -8.82 5.75 -5.57
C GLU A 167 -9.88 4.64 -5.45
N SER A 168 -10.16 3.92 -6.52
CA SER A 168 -11.09 2.79 -6.49
C SER A 168 -10.59 1.67 -5.59
N LEU A 169 -9.31 1.28 -5.70
CA LEU A 169 -8.68 0.28 -4.85
C LEU A 169 -8.75 0.64 -3.37
N PHE A 170 -8.34 1.86 -3.00
CA PHE A 170 -8.38 2.30 -1.61
C PHE A 170 -9.81 2.41 -1.06
N SER A 171 -10.82 2.56 -1.93
CA SER A 171 -12.22 2.55 -1.51
C SER A 171 -12.69 1.20 -0.96
N ILE A 172 -12.01 0.08 -1.31
CA ILE A 172 -12.23 -1.25 -0.71
C ILE A 172 -12.01 -1.18 0.81
N LEU A 173 -11.07 -0.35 1.25
CA LEU A 173 -10.73 -0.14 2.66
C LEU A 173 -11.65 0.89 3.36
N ASN A 174 -12.74 1.34 2.72
CA ASN A 174 -13.76 2.13 3.41
C ASN A 174 -14.48 1.31 4.51
N THR A 175 -14.51 -0.02 4.36
CA THR A 175 -15.00 -0.95 5.38
C THR A 175 -13.88 -1.91 5.74
N TRP A 176 -13.36 -1.82 6.96
CA TRP A 176 -12.23 -2.64 7.42
C TRP A 176 -12.73 -4.01 7.87
N THR A 177 -12.48 -5.03 7.04
CA THR A 177 -12.68 -6.45 7.36
C THR A 177 -11.51 -7.26 6.82
N PRO A 178 -11.25 -8.47 7.35
CA PRO A 178 -10.18 -9.33 6.84
C PRO A 178 -10.35 -9.65 5.35
N LEU A 179 -11.60 -9.82 4.90
CA LEU A 179 -11.93 -10.05 3.49
C LEU A 179 -11.59 -8.85 2.61
N ASN A 180 -11.92 -7.62 3.06
CA ASN A 180 -11.64 -6.41 2.30
C ASN A 180 -10.14 -6.10 2.25
N VAL A 181 -9.41 -6.32 3.34
CA VAL A 181 -7.94 -6.18 3.36
C VAL A 181 -7.30 -7.20 2.41
N SER A 182 -7.72 -8.46 2.45
CA SER A 182 -7.22 -9.49 1.53
C SER A 182 -7.53 -9.13 0.08
N SER A 183 -8.77 -8.75 -0.23
CA SER A 183 -9.19 -8.33 -1.57
C SER A 183 -8.37 -7.12 -2.07
N PHE A 184 -8.18 -6.11 -1.22
CA PHE A 184 -7.34 -4.95 -1.53
C PHE A 184 -5.92 -5.36 -1.92
N ILE A 185 -5.25 -6.22 -1.14
CA ILE A 185 -3.87 -6.60 -1.42
C ILE A 185 -3.74 -7.35 -2.75
N HIS A 186 -4.65 -8.29 -3.03
CA HIS A 186 -4.64 -9.04 -4.30
C HIS A 186 -4.92 -8.13 -5.49
N GLN A 187 -5.93 -7.28 -5.40
CA GLN A 187 -6.29 -6.34 -6.46
C GLN A 187 -5.19 -5.30 -6.69
N PHE A 188 -4.59 -4.77 -5.62
CA PHE A 188 -3.45 -3.86 -5.73
C PHE A 188 -2.26 -4.52 -6.43
N HIS A 189 -2.01 -5.80 -6.15
CA HIS A 189 -0.95 -6.55 -6.82
C HIS A 189 -1.22 -6.70 -8.33
N GLN A 190 -2.44 -7.08 -8.71
CA GLN A 190 -2.85 -7.14 -10.12
C GLN A 190 -2.71 -5.77 -10.81
N PHE A 191 -3.15 -4.69 -10.15
CA PHE A 191 -2.95 -3.30 -10.60
C PHE A 191 -1.47 -2.97 -10.85
N PHE A 192 -0.61 -3.24 -9.86
CA PHE A 192 0.82 -2.96 -9.99
C PHE A 192 1.43 -3.73 -11.17
N LEU A 193 1.05 -4.99 -11.37
CA LEU A 193 1.57 -5.81 -12.46
C LEU A 193 1.15 -5.33 -13.84
N VAL A 194 -0.11 -4.90 -14.00
CA VAL A 194 -0.60 -4.35 -15.27
C VAL A 194 0.12 -3.04 -15.63
N TYR A 195 0.39 -2.18 -14.65
CA TYR A 195 1.04 -0.89 -14.90
C TYR A 195 2.57 -0.93 -14.94
N ARG A 196 3.23 -1.83 -14.19
CA ARG A 196 4.71 -1.88 -14.16
C ARG A 196 5.32 -2.23 -15.52
N LYS A 197 4.59 -3.00 -16.33
CA LYS A 197 5.04 -3.51 -17.61
C LYS A 197 3.91 -3.37 -18.64
N PRO A 198 3.77 -2.19 -19.29
CA PRO A 198 2.71 -1.99 -20.27
C PRO A 198 2.86 -2.94 -21.46
N MET A 199 1.85 -3.77 -21.68
CA MET A 199 1.80 -4.75 -22.75
C MET A 199 0.70 -4.41 -23.76
N VAL A 200 0.96 -4.68 -25.02
CA VAL A 200 0.01 -4.60 -26.13
C VAL A 200 0.09 -5.87 -26.97
N TYR A 201 -0.83 -6.03 -27.90
CA TYR A 201 -0.81 -7.12 -28.88
C TYR A 201 -0.71 -6.55 -30.30
N GLU A 202 0.37 -6.92 -30.99
CA GLU A 202 0.66 -6.60 -32.39
C GLU A 202 1.04 -7.90 -33.10
N ASP A 203 0.02 -8.68 -33.51
CA ASP A 203 0.08 -10.09 -33.94
C ASP A 203 0.61 -11.09 -32.91
N LYS A 204 1.41 -10.62 -31.96
CA LYS A 204 1.93 -11.31 -30.79
C LYS A 204 1.98 -10.36 -29.59
N PRO A 205 2.04 -10.87 -28.36
CA PRO A 205 2.26 -10.03 -27.19
C PRO A 205 3.58 -9.27 -27.32
N LYS A 206 3.54 -7.96 -27.06
CA LYS A 206 4.72 -7.11 -27.05
C LYS A 206 4.65 -6.12 -25.90
N GLU A 207 5.80 -5.95 -25.26
CA GLU A 207 6.00 -4.85 -24.33
C GLU A 207 6.07 -3.53 -25.09
N TRP A 208 5.45 -2.49 -24.54
CA TRP A 208 5.53 -1.14 -25.09
C TRP A 208 6.76 -0.43 -24.52
N THR A 209 7.95 -0.88 -24.93
CA THR A 209 9.24 -0.43 -24.39
C THR A 209 9.53 1.05 -24.60
N ASP A 210 9.02 1.63 -25.69
CA ASP A 210 9.25 3.05 -26.03
C ASP A 210 8.35 3.99 -25.20
N LEU A 211 7.36 3.44 -24.49
CA LEU A 211 6.55 4.20 -23.56
C LEU A 211 7.40 4.56 -22.34
N GLN A 212 7.56 5.85 -22.08
CA GLN A 212 8.27 6.37 -20.90
C GLN A 212 7.43 6.22 -19.60
N PHE A 213 6.83 5.05 -19.41
CA PHE A 213 6.04 4.69 -18.25
C PHE A 213 6.21 3.19 -17.99
N GLY A 214 6.80 2.84 -16.86
CA GLY A 214 6.92 1.46 -16.39
C GLY A 214 7.01 1.41 -14.86
N GLU A 215 7.77 0.43 -14.35
CA GLU A 215 7.88 0.16 -12.91
C GLU A 215 8.29 1.39 -12.09
N LYS A 216 9.25 2.19 -12.58
CA LYS A 216 9.73 3.39 -11.87
C LYS A 216 8.61 4.43 -11.73
N GLU A 217 7.89 4.69 -12.81
CA GLU A 217 6.84 5.70 -12.85
C GLU A 217 5.63 5.29 -12.00
N ILE A 218 5.21 4.02 -12.06
CA ILE A 218 4.10 3.54 -11.22
C ILE A 218 4.47 3.53 -9.73
N LYS A 219 5.71 3.16 -9.36
CA LYS A 219 6.17 3.25 -7.97
C LYS A 219 6.15 4.69 -7.47
N GLN A 220 6.61 5.64 -8.28
CA GLN A 220 6.57 7.06 -7.91
C GLN A 220 5.13 7.57 -7.75
N LEU A 221 4.21 7.12 -8.62
CA LEU A 221 2.80 7.48 -8.53
C LEU A 221 2.16 6.92 -7.25
N ILE A 222 2.44 5.66 -6.90
CA ILE A 222 1.99 5.03 -5.65
C ILE A 222 2.52 5.82 -4.45
N ILE A 223 3.81 6.17 -4.43
CA ILE A 223 4.40 6.98 -3.34
C ILE A 223 3.67 8.33 -3.21
N ASN A 224 3.47 9.04 -4.32
CA ASN A 224 2.77 10.32 -4.30
C ASN A 224 1.33 10.18 -3.78
N TYR A 225 0.62 9.13 -4.21
CA TYR A 225 -0.73 8.84 -3.74
C TYR A 225 -0.76 8.53 -2.24
N LEU A 226 0.18 7.72 -1.72
CA LEU A 226 0.29 7.41 -0.29
C LEU A 226 0.57 8.68 0.52
N ARG A 227 1.45 9.57 0.04
CA ARG A 227 1.71 10.88 0.69
C ARG A 227 0.48 11.78 0.71
N GLU A 228 -0.22 11.90 -0.42
CA GLU A 228 -1.48 12.66 -0.52
C GLU A 228 -2.53 12.11 0.45
N THR A 229 -2.60 10.78 0.60
CA THR A 229 -3.52 10.09 1.52
C THR A 229 -3.14 10.27 2.98
N ALA A 230 -1.84 10.27 3.29
CA ALA A 230 -1.29 10.44 4.62
C ALA A 230 -1.41 11.89 5.13
N HIS A 231 -1.27 12.89 4.26
CA HIS A 231 -1.16 14.29 4.66
C HIS A 231 -2.31 14.80 5.55
N PRO A 232 -3.60 14.50 5.27
CA PRO A 232 -4.70 14.91 6.16
C PRO A 232 -4.69 14.19 7.52
N LEU A 233 -4.12 12.98 7.61
CA LEU A 233 -4.03 12.20 8.85
C LEU A 233 -2.95 12.75 9.78
N LEU A 234 -1.89 13.31 9.22
CA LEU A 234 -0.79 13.92 9.97
C LEU A 234 -1.16 15.31 10.52
N ASN A 235 -1.98 16.07 9.78
CA ASN A 235 -2.22 17.48 10.07
C ASN A 235 -3.44 17.80 10.95
N GLN A 236 -4.24 16.79 11.35
CA GLN A 236 -5.40 16.85 12.30
C GLN A 236 -6.28 18.14 12.35
N ASN A 237 -6.32 19.00 11.31
CA ASN A 237 -7.05 20.27 11.35
C ASN A 237 -7.82 20.65 10.07
N ASN A 238 -7.87 19.83 9.01
CA ASN A 238 -8.56 20.24 7.77
C ASN A 238 -9.66 19.29 7.32
N ALA A 239 -10.84 19.88 7.16
CA ALA A 239 -12.07 19.28 6.63
C ALA A 239 -12.03 18.96 5.12
N SER A 240 -10.90 19.17 4.44
CA SER A 240 -10.71 18.99 3.00
C SER A 240 -9.82 17.79 2.70
N CYS A 241 -10.33 16.58 2.97
CA CYS A 241 -9.75 15.35 2.45
C CYS A 241 -10.38 15.04 1.07
N PRO A 242 -9.63 14.55 0.07
CA PRO A 242 -10.20 14.02 -1.17
C PRO A 242 -11.27 12.96 -0.88
N SER A 243 -12.21 12.78 -1.80
CA SER A 243 -13.57 12.22 -1.65
C SER A 243 -13.72 10.74 -1.23
N TRP A 244 -12.82 10.20 -0.42
CA TRP A 244 -13.12 9.09 0.48
C TRP A 244 -13.78 9.66 1.75
N ASN A 245 -15.11 9.57 1.80
CA ASN A 245 -15.94 10.30 2.73
C ASN A 245 -16.09 9.57 4.09
N LYS A 246 -15.86 10.32 5.18
CA LYS A 246 -16.53 10.29 6.52
C LYS A 246 -16.78 8.99 7.32
N ALA A 247 -16.56 7.78 6.81
CA ALA A 247 -16.70 6.55 7.58
C ALA A 247 -15.37 6.18 8.28
N LYS A 248 -15.14 6.79 9.46
CA LYS A 248 -14.13 6.42 10.49
C LYS A 248 -12.77 5.96 9.96
N LYS A 249 -11.86 6.90 9.74
CA LYS A 249 -10.49 6.63 9.30
C LYS A 249 -9.75 5.70 10.27
N ASN A 250 -9.47 4.47 9.87
CA ASN A 250 -8.52 3.62 10.59
C ASN A 250 -7.09 4.06 10.24
N LYS A 251 -6.61 5.10 10.92
CA LYS A 251 -5.27 5.69 10.71
C LYS A 251 -4.17 4.61 10.79
N LEU A 252 -4.22 3.79 11.84
CA LEU A 252 -3.26 2.71 12.04
C LEU A 252 -3.34 1.67 10.92
N GLY A 253 -4.54 1.30 10.49
CA GLY A 253 -4.74 0.37 9.38
C GLY A 253 -4.12 0.88 8.08
N LEU A 254 -4.32 2.16 7.75
CA LEU A 254 -3.70 2.79 6.59
C LEU A 254 -2.16 2.87 6.72
N ALA A 255 -1.64 3.10 7.92
CA ALA A 255 -0.21 3.09 8.19
C ALA A 255 0.40 1.70 7.94
N VAL A 256 -0.27 0.63 8.41
CA VAL A 256 0.14 -0.76 8.17
C VAL A 256 0.07 -1.11 6.69
N ILE A 257 -0.99 -0.72 5.97
CA ILE A 257 -1.07 -0.92 4.52
C ILE A 257 0.07 -0.18 3.81
N THR A 258 0.33 1.08 4.17
CA THR A 258 1.42 1.89 3.60
C THR A 258 2.77 1.21 3.81
N LEU A 259 3.03 0.68 5.00
CA LEU A 259 4.22 -0.10 5.33
C LEU A 259 4.34 -1.36 4.46
N VAL A 260 3.28 -2.17 4.39
CA VAL A 260 3.26 -3.41 3.59
C VAL A 260 3.55 -3.11 2.13
N LEU A 261 2.89 -2.10 1.55
CA LEU A 261 3.12 -1.70 0.17
C LEU A 261 4.54 -1.15 -0.04
N GLY A 262 5.03 -0.33 0.89
CA GLY A 262 6.38 0.23 0.85
C GLY A 262 7.46 -0.84 0.78
N GLU A 263 7.38 -1.82 1.69
CA GLU A 263 8.33 -2.93 1.79
C GLU A 263 8.20 -3.92 0.63
N TYR A 264 6.98 -4.40 0.34
CA TYR A 264 6.74 -5.44 -0.66
C TYR A 264 7.13 -4.98 -2.07
N TYR A 265 6.81 -3.74 -2.43
CA TYR A 265 7.14 -3.17 -3.74
C TYR A 265 8.47 -2.42 -3.76
N SER A 266 9.20 -2.38 -2.64
CA SER A 266 10.46 -1.64 -2.48
C SER A 266 10.32 -0.18 -2.96
N LEU A 267 9.31 0.51 -2.44
CA LEU A 267 9.07 1.91 -2.73
C LEU A 267 10.17 2.75 -2.08
N ARG A 268 10.82 3.62 -2.85
CA ARG A 268 11.91 4.45 -2.33
C ARG A 268 11.36 5.57 -1.45
N THR A 269 11.59 5.46 -0.15
CA THR A 269 11.20 6.45 0.85
C THR A 269 12.36 7.37 1.21
N SER A 270 12.05 8.63 1.51
CA SER A 270 12.97 9.59 2.12
C SER A 270 12.95 9.45 3.64
N LYS A 271 13.91 10.08 4.34
CA LYS A 271 13.89 10.13 5.82
C LYS A 271 12.61 10.77 6.36
N ASP A 272 12.10 11.79 5.68
CA ASP A 272 10.85 12.46 6.05
C ASP A 272 9.65 11.51 5.93
N ASP A 273 9.61 10.66 4.89
CA ASP A 273 8.56 9.65 4.75
C ASP A 273 8.59 8.63 5.92
N LEU A 274 9.78 8.25 6.39
CA LEU A 274 9.94 7.35 7.52
C LEU A 274 9.45 8.00 8.84
N VAL A 275 9.78 9.26 9.08
CA VAL A 275 9.29 10.05 10.25
C VAL A 275 7.76 10.17 10.21
N GLN A 276 7.20 10.47 9.04
CA GLN A 276 5.75 10.56 8.85
C GLN A 276 5.09 9.20 9.09
N LEU A 277 5.65 8.11 8.57
CA LEU A 277 5.14 6.76 8.82
C LEU A 277 5.23 6.37 10.30
N CYS A 278 6.29 6.75 11.02
CA CYS A 278 6.36 6.60 12.47
C CYS A 278 5.20 7.31 13.19
N SER A 279 4.88 8.54 12.75
CA SER A 279 3.78 9.32 13.30
C SER A 279 2.40 8.71 13.00
N LEU A 280 2.26 8.03 11.87
CA LEU A 280 1.04 7.31 11.49
C LEU A 280 0.86 5.99 12.24
N LEU A 281 1.95 5.26 12.47
CA LEU A 281 1.98 4.02 13.24
C LEU A 281 1.86 4.25 14.76
N CYS A 282 2.08 5.47 15.24
CA CYS A 282 1.83 5.85 16.63
C CYS A 282 0.35 5.67 16.98
N LEU A 283 0.07 4.84 17.98
CA LEU A 283 -1.28 4.64 18.50
C LEU A 283 -1.82 5.93 19.12
N GLU A 284 -3.10 6.23 18.90
CA GLU A 284 -3.77 7.39 19.51
C GLU A 284 -4.49 7.02 20.80
N LYS A 285 -4.79 5.74 21.01
CA LYS A 285 -5.52 5.21 22.16
C LYS A 285 -4.90 3.91 22.67
N PRO A 286 -5.12 3.57 23.95
CA PRO A 286 -4.69 2.31 24.55
C PRO A 286 -5.13 1.07 23.75
N PRO A 287 -4.29 0.04 23.62
CA PRO A 287 -4.63 -1.23 22.93
C PRO A 287 -5.79 -2.04 23.52
N ALA A 288 -6.27 -1.73 24.72
CA ALA A 288 -6.68 -2.75 25.71
C ALA A 288 -7.97 -3.56 25.46
N ASP A 289 -8.70 -3.39 24.36
CA ASP A 289 -9.78 -4.34 23.96
C ASP A 289 -9.94 -4.45 22.42
N GLU A 290 -9.46 -3.45 21.67
CA GLU A 290 -9.52 -3.39 20.20
C GLU A 290 -8.25 -3.94 19.51
N ALA A 291 -7.18 -4.27 20.26
CA ALA A 291 -5.92 -4.79 19.72
C ALA A 291 -6.06 -6.11 18.97
N LYS A 292 -6.79 -7.07 19.57
CA LYS A 292 -6.98 -8.40 18.99
C LYS A 292 -7.81 -8.32 17.71
N SER A 293 -8.92 -7.59 17.75
CA SER A 293 -9.79 -7.38 16.58
C SER A 293 -9.06 -6.61 15.47
N PHE A 294 -8.16 -5.68 15.81
CA PHE A 294 -7.33 -4.99 14.83
C PHE A 294 -6.30 -5.93 14.16
N LYS A 295 -5.61 -6.77 14.93
CA LYS A 295 -4.66 -7.77 14.38
C LYS A 295 -5.37 -8.71 13.40
N GLU A 296 -6.58 -9.17 13.76
CA GLU A 296 -7.39 -10.07 12.94
C GLU A 296 -7.82 -9.46 11.59
N LEU A 297 -7.79 -8.12 11.42
CA LEU A 297 -8.02 -7.47 10.12
C LEU A 297 -6.97 -7.83 9.07
N PHE A 298 -5.76 -8.21 9.48
CA PHE A 298 -4.66 -8.46 8.58
C PHE A 298 -4.39 -9.97 8.45
N PRO A 299 -4.54 -10.56 7.24
CA PRO A 299 -4.20 -11.96 7.02
C PRO A 299 -2.75 -12.26 7.41
N HIS A 300 -2.52 -13.45 7.98
CA HIS A 300 -1.21 -13.89 8.45
C HIS A 300 -0.17 -13.93 7.30
N GLU A 301 -0.64 -14.19 6.08
CA GLU A 301 0.15 -14.21 4.84
C GLU A 301 0.83 -12.87 4.54
N LEU A 302 0.28 -11.75 5.04
CA LEU A 302 0.88 -10.42 4.88
C LEU A 302 2.14 -10.22 5.72
N ARG A 303 2.42 -11.10 6.70
CA ARG A 303 3.65 -11.07 7.51
C ARG A 303 3.99 -9.68 8.07
N VAL A 304 2.97 -8.95 8.53
CA VAL A 304 3.08 -7.55 8.99
C VAL A 304 4.20 -7.36 10.01
N GLU A 305 4.37 -8.31 10.94
CA GLU A 305 5.46 -8.33 11.92
C GLU A 305 6.85 -8.19 11.27
N GLN A 306 7.10 -8.92 10.17
CA GLN A 306 8.39 -8.88 9.47
C GLN A 306 8.66 -7.52 8.84
N TYR A 307 7.60 -6.88 8.32
CA TYR A 307 7.71 -5.53 7.76
C TYR A 307 7.90 -4.46 8.82
N LEU A 308 7.20 -4.55 9.96
CA LEU A 308 7.44 -3.65 11.09
C LEU A 308 8.86 -3.77 11.61
N LYS A 309 9.38 -5.00 11.73
CA LYS A 309 10.77 -5.26 12.13
C LYS A 309 11.78 -4.62 11.18
N ARG A 310 11.62 -4.80 9.87
CA ARG A 310 12.48 -4.17 8.85
C ARG A 310 12.41 -2.66 8.91
N PHE A 311 11.21 -2.11 9.02
CA PHE A 311 10.98 -0.68 9.14
C PHE A 311 11.65 -0.08 10.39
N CYS A 312 11.44 -0.66 11.56
CA CYS A 312 12.08 -0.21 12.79
C CYS A 312 13.61 -0.24 12.69
N ASN A 313 14.18 -1.32 12.14
CA ASN A 313 15.62 -1.42 11.92
C ASN A 313 16.13 -0.38 10.92
N HIS A 314 15.40 -0.14 9.84
CA HIS A 314 15.76 0.91 8.88
C HIS A 314 15.72 2.31 9.51
N CYS A 315 14.74 2.60 10.36
CA CYS A 315 14.70 3.84 11.13
C CYS A 315 15.89 3.98 12.10
N ILE A 316 16.29 2.88 12.76
CA ILE A 316 17.48 2.87 13.63
C ILE A 316 18.75 3.17 12.80
N GLU A 317 18.92 2.50 11.66
CA GLU A 317 20.05 2.73 10.74
C GLU A 317 20.09 4.19 10.24
N GLU A 318 18.93 4.75 9.90
CA GLU A 318 18.77 6.12 9.40
C GLU A 318 18.76 7.20 10.48
N LYS A 319 18.89 6.81 11.76
CA LYS A 319 18.93 7.69 12.95
C LYS A 319 17.63 8.48 13.17
N ILE A 320 16.50 7.83 12.92
CA ILE A 320 15.15 8.40 13.09
C ILE A 320 14.62 7.91 14.43
N ASN A 321 14.60 8.76 15.45
CA ASN A 321 14.23 8.37 16.82
C ASN A 321 12.70 8.19 17.02
N GLU A 322 11.88 8.71 16.11
CA GLU A 322 10.42 8.60 16.13
C GLU A 322 9.92 7.16 16.01
N TRP A 323 10.78 6.22 15.59
CA TRP A 323 10.47 4.79 15.58
C TRP A 323 10.02 4.27 16.95
N LEU A 324 10.45 4.90 18.05
CA LEU A 324 10.01 4.60 19.41
C LEU A 324 8.48 4.63 19.57
N TRP A 325 7.80 5.48 18.79
CA TRP A 325 6.34 5.61 18.82
C TRP A 325 5.62 4.45 18.13
N THR A 326 6.35 3.67 17.33
CA THR A 326 5.82 2.51 16.60
C THR A 326 5.92 1.21 17.39
N ILE A 327 6.67 1.19 18.48
CA ILE A 327 6.86 0.00 19.33
C ILE A 327 5.51 -0.60 19.77
N PRO A 328 4.49 0.18 20.20
CA PRO A 328 3.20 -0.40 20.53
C PRO A 328 2.53 -1.09 19.33
N ALA A 329 2.63 -0.51 18.13
CA ALA A 329 2.12 -1.16 16.92
C ALA A 329 2.92 -2.44 16.59
N PHE A 330 4.24 -2.45 16.81
CA PHE A 330 5.06 -3.65 16.73
C PHE A 330 4.62 -4.73 17.72
N HIS A 331 4.29 -4.36 18.95
CA HIS A 331 3.76 -5.29 19.96
C HIS A 331 2.43 -5.91 19.57
N LEU A 332 1.52 -5.14 18.92
CA LEU A 332 0.24 -5.68 18.44
C LEU A 332 0.41 -6.89 17.51
N PHE A 333 1.45 -6.87 16.67
CA PHE A 333 1.67 -7.94 15.69
C PHE A 333 2.60 -9.05 16.20
N THR A 334 3.43 -8.78 17.20
CA THR A 334 4.31 -9.78 17.84
C THR A 334 3.60 -10.54 18.96
N ALA A 335 4.19 -11.64 19.42
CA ALA A 335 3.69 -12.44 20.54
C ALA A 335 3.88 -11.77 21.93
N SER A 336 4.34 -10.52 21.96
CA SER A 336 4.72 -9.79 23.18
C SER A 336 3.52 -9.32 24.01
N VAL A 337 2.30 -9.34 23.45
CA VAL A 337 1.07 -9.04 24.21
C VAL A 337 0.79 -10.09 25.31
N ASP A 338 1.30 -11.32 25.18
CA ASP A 338 1.09 -12.42 26.13
C ASP A 338 2.20 -12.56 27.19
N LEU A 339 3.00 -11.50 27.42
CA LEU A 339 4.09 -11.52 28.40
C LEU A 339 3.62 -11.74 29.86
N GLU A 340 2.31 -11.64 30.15
CA GLU A 340 1.74 -12.00 31.46
C GLU A 340 1.84 -13.51 31.78
N HIS A 341 2.02 -14.36 30.76
CA HIS A 341 2.10 -15.81 30.92
C HIS A 341 3.50 -16.38 30.65
N VAL A 342 4.47 -15.53 30.32
CA VAL A 342 5.84 -15.97 30.05
C VAL A 342 6.57 -16.20 31.37
N PRO A 343 7.17 -17.40 31.59
CA PRO A 343 7.94 -17.66 32.79
C PRO A 343 9.10 -16.67 32.96
N VAL A 344 9.31 -16.18 34.19
CA VAL A 344 10.39 -15.23 34.53
C VAL A 344 11.76 -15.72 34.05
N ASN A 345 12.03 -17.03 34.14
CA ASN A 345 13.29 -17.61 33.64
C ASN A 345 13.51 -17.32 32.15
N THR A 346 12.47 -17.44 31.34
CA THR A 346 12.52 -17.12 29.89
C THR A 346 12.83 -15.64 29.66
N LEU A 347 12.30 -14.76 30.51
CA LEU A 347 12.58 -13.31 30.44
C LEU A 347 14.01 -12.99 30.86
N LEU A 348 14.62 -13.75 31.78
CA LEU A 348 16.02 -13.56 32.22
C LEU A 348 17.05 -14.05 31.20
N ASP A 349 16.65 -15.00 30.33
CA ASP A 349 17.53 -15.58 29.32
C ASP A 349 17.80 -14.65 28.14
N SER A 350 16.88 -13.73 27.82
CA SER A 350 17.01 -12.83 26.67
C SER A 350 16.47 -11.42 26.95
N GLU A 351 17.35 -10.43 26.77
CA GLU A 351 16.99 -9.00 26.85
C GLU A 351 15.94 -8.65 25.78
N GLU A 352 16.07 -9.18 24.56
CA GLU A 352 15.14 -8.90 23.47
C GLU A 352 13.73 -9.42 23.77
N LYS A 353 13.61 -10.65 24.30
CA LYS A 353 12.33 -11.24 24.69
C LYS A 353 11.71 -10.52 25.87
N CYS A 354 12.53 -10.12 26.84
CA CYS A 354 12.09 -9.33 27.98
C CYS A 354 11.49 -7.99 27.53
N ALA A 355 12.16 -7.33 26.58
CA ALA A 355 11.77 -6.05 26.04
C ALA A 355 10.65 -6.13 24.98
N GLY A 356 10.30 -7.33 24.48
CA GLY A 356 9.37 -7.48 23.35
C GLY A 356 9.90 -6.89 22.04
N LEU A 357 11.23 -6.85 21.86
CA LEU A 357 11.92 -6.21 20.75
C LEU A 357 12.67 -7.22 19.85
N GLU A 358 12.17 -8.45 19.75
CA GLU A 358 12.90 -9.55 19.09
C GLU A 358 13.34 -9.25 17.65
N GLY A 359 14.67 -9.27 17.48
CA GLY A 359 15.37 -8.96 16.24
C GLY A 359 15.31 -7.50 15.77
N LEU A 360 14.99 -6.57 16.66
CA LEU A 360 15.38 -5.17 16.46
C LEU A 360 16.84 -4.98 16.86
N VAL A 361 17.60 -4.19 16.10
CA VAL A 361 19.01 -3.87 16.41
C VAL A 361 19.16 -2.75 17.45
N PHE A 362 18.37 -2.84 18.53
CA PHE A 362 18.19 -1.74 19.48
C PHE A 362 19.41 -1.50 20.40
N VAL A 363 20.28 -2.49 20.57
CA VAL A 363 21.52 -2.33 21.35
C VAL A 363 22.43 -1.29 20.69
N GLU A 364 22.42 -1.18 19.35
CA GLU A 364 23.15 -0.13 18.64
C GLU A 364 22.60 1.26 18.94
N CYS A 365 21.26 1.37 19.00
CA CYS A 365 20.56 2.60 19.36
C CYS A 365 21.00 3.08 20.75
N ARG A 366 21.04 2.18 21.74
CA ARG A 366 21.50 2.47 23.10
C ARG A 366 22.96 2.96 23.17
N ASN A 367 23.85 2.35 22.39
CA ASN A 367 25.29 2.56 22.56
C ASN A 367 25.83 3.82 21.86
N LYS A 368 25.23 4.25 20.73
CA LYS A 368 25.73 5.40 19.97
C LYS A 368 25.18 6.72 20.52
N GLN A 369 26.08 7.65 20.85
CA GLN A 369 25.75 8.95 21.46
C GLN A 369 24.75 9.80 20.65
N GLU A 370 24.71 9.60 19.33
CA GLU A 370 23.84 10.31 18.41
C GLU A 370 22.35 9.98 18.59
N HIS A 371 22.03 8.74 19.02
CA HIS A 371 20.64 8.36 19.30
C HIS A 371 20.19 8.81 20.69
N LYS A 372 21.11 8.93 21.65
CA LYS A 372 20.79 9.19 23.07
C LYS A 372 20.11 10.53 23.32
N LYS A 373 20.42 11.55 22.52
CA LYS A 373 19.86 12.89 22.74
C LYS A 373 18.35 12.87 22.50
N HIS A 374 17.58 13.19 23.54
CA HIS A 374 16.11 13.39 23.51
C HIS A 374 15.23 12.12 23.49
N LEU A 375 15.78 10.90 23.69
CA LEU A 375 14.94 9.68 23.75
C LEU A 375 13.92 9.76 24.90
N LEU A 376 14.38 10.11 26.11
CA LEU A 376 13.50 10.26 27.26
C LEU A 376 12.42 11.32 27.00
N THR A 377 12.77 12.44 26.36
CA THR A 377 11.81 13.48 25.98
C THR A 377 10.74 12.96 25.02
N LEU A 378 11.13 12.18 23.99
CA LEU A 378 10.19 11.57 23.05
C LEU A 378 9.23 10.59 23.73
N MET A 379 9.74 9.79 24.66
CA MET A 379 8.92 8.88 25.47
C MET A 379 7.96 9.65 26.37
N LYS A 380 8.42 10.73 27.02
CA LYS A 380 7.57 11.60 27.87
C LYS A 380 6.42 12.22 27.08
N ASN A 381 6.70 12.70 25.87
CA ASN A 381 5.69 13.26 24.98
C ASN A 381 4.59 12.26 24.58
N LYS A 382 4.87 10.96 24.65
CA LYS A 382 3.94 9.88 24.29
C LYS A 382 3.67 8.92 25.44
N LYS A 383 3.79 9.38 26.69
CA LYS A 383 3.56 8.58 27.91
C LYS A 383 2.24 7.81 27.93
N HIS A 384 1.19 8.36 27.31
CA HIS A 384 -0.11 7.70 27.19
C HIS A 384 -0.06 6.33 26.47
N LEU A 385 0.96 6.07 25.64
CA LEU A 385 1.12 4.80 24.92
C LEU A 385 1.34 3.60 25.85
N MET A 386 1.84 3.83 27.07
CA MET A 386 2.03 2.77 28.05
C MET A 386 0.70 2.23 28.62
N ASN A 387 -0.37 3.00 28.48
CA ASN A 387 -1.69 2.54 28.90
C ASN A 387 -2.14 1.43 27.93
N GLY A 388 -2.22 0.19 28.42
CA GLY A 388 -2.63 -0.98 27.64
C GLY A 388 -1.52 -1.69 26.87
N ASP A 389 -0.25 -1.26 27.02
CA ASP A 389 0.93 -1.98 26.55
C ASP A 389 1.96 -2.10 27.69
N ARG A 390 1.89 -3.21 28.43
CA ARG A 390 2.81 -3.46 29.54
C ARG A 390 4.24 -3.73 29.06
N ALA A 391 4.40 -4.24 27.84
CA ALA A 391 5.72 -4.53 27.28
C ALA A 391 6.48 -3.24 26.96
N LEU A 392 5.77 -2.18 26.59
CA LEU A 392 6.35 -0.88 26.24
C LEU A 392 7.28 -0.32 27.31
N PHE A 393 6.95 -0.50 28.60
CA PHE A 393 7.83 -0.06 29.67
C PHE A 393 9.21 -0.73 29.55
N ARG A 394 9.25 -2.06 29.41
CA ARG A 394 10.49 -2.84 29.30
C ARG A 394 11.25 -2.50 28.01
N SER A 395 10.53 -2.26 26.91
CA SER A 395 11.13 -1.82 25.64
C SER A 395 11.85 -0.49 25.80
N TRP A 396 11.14 0.53 26.30
CA TRP A 396 11.68 1.89 26.49
C TRP A 396 12.79 1.92 27.53
N PHE A 397 12.63 1.21 28.65
CA PHE A 397 13.66 1.07 29.68
C PHE A 397 14.96 0.52 29.10
N THR A 398 14.86 -0.52 28.27
CA THR A 398 16.01 -1.19 27.66
C THR A 398 16.75 -0.30 26.66
N LEU A 399 16.07 0.67 26.05
CA LEU A 399 16.57 1.59 25.03
C LEU A 399 17.32 2.80 25.62
N LEU A 400 16.89 3.31 26.77
CA LEU A 400 17.42 4.54 27.37
C LEU A 400 18.87 4.39 27.82
N PRO A 401 19.71 5.42 27.76
CA PRO A 401 21.03 5.35 28.38
C PRO A 401 20.91 5.25 29.93
N LEU A 402 21.97 4.79 30.61
CA LEU A 402 21.89 4.49 32.06
C LEU A 402 21.52 5.74 32.88
N GLU A 403 22.07 6.88 32.49
CA GLU A 403 21.84 8.20 33.10
C GLU A 403 20.36 8.63 33.12
N ASP A 404 19.56 8.15 32.17
CA ASP A 404 18.15 8.53 32.03
C ASP A 404 17.20 7.57 32.79
N LEU A 405 17.69 6.43 33.29
CA LEU A 405 16.83 5.39 33.88
C LEU A 405 16.18 5.83 35.18
N VAL A 406 16.89 6.59 36.03
CA VAL A 406 16.36 7.06 37.32
C VAL A 406 15.17 8.01 37.09
N GLU A 407 15.32 8.93 36.15
CA GLU A 407 14.25 9.85 35.76
C GLU A 407 13.09 9.10 35.12
N PHE A 408 13.38 8.09 34.28
CA PHE A 408 12.36 7.25 33.66
C PHE A 408 11.52 6.47 34.69
N ILE A 409 12.15 5.78 35.66
CA ILE A 409 11.43 5.05 36.72
C ILE A 409 10.48 5.99 37.48
N SER A 410 10.99 7.18 37.84
CA SER A 410 10.24 8.18 38.61
C SER A 410 9.02 8.69 37.87
N GLU A 411 9.11 8.82 36.54
CA GLU A 411 8.06 9.41 35.71
C GLU A 411 6.99 8.40 35.29
N PHE A 412 7.35 7.16 34.96
CA PHE A 412 6.48 6.26 34.20
C PHE A 412 5.70 5.22 35.01
N SER A 413 5.67 5.32 36.36
CA SER A 413 4.92 4.43 37.26
C SER A 413 5.10 2.95 36.91
N ALA A 414 6.23 2.39 37.29
CA ALA A 414 6.62 1.06 36.90
C ALA A 414 6.15 -0.04 37.86
N TYR A 415 5.85 -1.23 37.33
CA TYR A 415 5.77 -2.42 38.16
C TYR A 415 7.17 -2.79 38.66
N PRO A 416 7.38 -3.06 39.96
CA PRO A 416 8.70 -3.36 40.51
C PRO A 416 9.44 -4.48 39.77
N LEU A 417 8.71 -5.51 39.33
CA LEU A 417 9.28 -6.62 38.57
C LEU A 417 9.86 -6.17 37.23
N ASP A 418 9.20 -5.26 36.51
CA ASP A 418 9.68 -4.79 35.22
C ASP A 418 10.95 -3.95 35.36
N CYS A 419 11.03 -3.14 36.43
CA CYS A 419 12.24 -2.40 36.76
C CYS A 419 13.39 -3.35 37.16
N LEU A 420 13.12 -4.39 37.93
CA LEU A 420 14.12 -5.38 38.33
C LEU A 420 14.65 -6.14 37.11
N LEU A 421 13.76 -6.63 36.24
CA LEU A 421 14.13 -7.34 35.01
C LEU A 421 14.92 -6.44 34.06
N GLY A 422 14.46 -5.21 33.84
CA GLY A 422 15.17 -4.23 33.04
C GLY A 422 16.56 -3.96 33.61
N THR A 423 16.65 -3.66 34.91
CA THR A 423 17.93 -3.39 35.58
C THR A 423 18.87 -4.58 35.51
N PHE A 424 18.38 -5.81 35.71
CA PHE A 424 19.16 -7.03 35.56
C PHE A 424 19.81 -7.10 34.18
N HIS A 425 19.05 -6.98 33.09
CA HIS A 425 19.60 -7.06 31.73
C HIS A 425 20.58 -5.93 31.44
N ARG A 426 20.28 -4.72 31.94
CA ARG A 426 21.14 -3.55 31.80
C ARG A 426 22.48 -3.70 32.51
N LEU A 427 22.53 -4.40 33.63
CA LEU A 427 23.74 -4.57 34.42
C LEU A 427 24.49 -5.88 34.15
N LYS A 428 23.81 -6.93 33.67
CA LYS A 428 24.33 -8.30 33.47
C LYS A 428 25.68 -8.33 32.73
N ASN A 429 25.86 -7.48 31.72
CA ASN A 429 27.07 -7.41 30.90
C ASN A 429 27.77 -6.05 30.95
N SER A 430 27.39 -5.18 31.89
CA SER A 430 27.97 -3.83 32.02
C SER A 430 29.18 -3.86 32.93
N GLN A 431 30.30 -3.31 32.47
CA GLN A 431 31.43 -3.03 33.36
C GLN A 431 31.10 -1.80 34.20
N ILE A 432 31.04 -1.98 35.53
CA ILE A 432 30.82 -0.90 36.48
C ILE A 432 32.17 -0.20 36.71
N HIS A 433 32.22 1.08 36.35
CA HIS A 433 33.36 1.97 36.51
C HIS A 433 32.93 3.18 37.34
N TYR A 434 33.88 3.97 37.85
CA TYR A 434 33.58 5.15 38.67
C TYR A 434 32.52 6.10 38.07
N ARG A 435 32.47 6.21 36.72
CA ARG A 435 31.55 7.10 36.00
C ARG A 435 30.08 6.63 35.95
N ASN A 436 29.79 5.35 36.16
CA ASN A 436 28.42 4.83 36.16
C ASN A 436 27.99 4.24 37.51
N PHE A 437 28.92 4.07 38.46
CA PHE A 437 28.65 3.54 39.79
C PHE A 437 27.55 4.30 40.53
N GLU A 438 27.62 5.63 40.57
CA GLU A 438 26.63 6.47 41.24
C GLU A 438 25.23 6.30 40.64
N VAL A 439 25.13 6.26 39.31
CA VAL A 439 23.87 6.01 38.59
C VAL A 439 23.32 4.63 38.91
N CYS A 440 24.17 3.58 38.93
CA CYS A 440 23.76 2.24 39.33
C CYS A 440 23.23 2.20 40.76
N CYS A 441 23.89 2.88 41.70
CA CYS A 441 23.42 2.99 43.08
C CYS A 441 22.07 3.71 43.15
N LEU A 442 21.88 4.82 42.42
CA LEU A 442 20.63 5.55 42.39
C LEU A 442 19.49 4.71 41.82
N ILE A 443 19.74 3.91 40.77
CA ILE A 443 18.74 2.97 40.24
C ILE A 443 18.35 1.98 41.33
N LEU A 444 19.31 1.33 42.00
CA LEU A 444 19.03 0.36 43.06
C LEU A 444 18.27 0.94 44.27
N VAL A 445 18.45 2.23 44.56
CA VAL A 445 17.70 2.93 45.63
C VAL A 445 16.25 3.24 45.22
N HIS A 446 15.99 3.41 43.92
CA HIS A 446 14.64 3.67 43.39
C HIS A 446 13.83 2.39 43.14
N LEU A 447 14.48 1.22 43.10
CA LEU A 447 13.84 -0.10 43.09
C LEU A 447 13.36 -0.46 44.50
#